data_AF-A0A959J7K9-F1
#
_entry.id   AF-A0A959J7K9-F1
#
_cell.length_a   1.000
_cell.length_b   1.000
_cell.length_c   1.000
_cell.angle_alpha   90.00
_cell.angle_beta   90.00
_cell.angle_gamma   90.00
#
_symmetry.space_group_name_H-M   'P 1'
#
loop_
_entity.id
_entity.type
_entity.pdbx_description
1 polymer ?
#
loop_
_entity_poly.entity_id
_entity_poly.type
_entity_poly.pdbx_seq_one_letter_code
_entity_poly.pdbx_strand_id
1 'polypeptide(L)'
;MKIRLNLPQLGEVFSHDAPLYKIIKIALPAFILISSLTVFAGVRTHIGEYLAQYAWWITIPGYSFAYVLFSLSPDVLNAVLVAYFVRSILKKRFEGTDIVLNLFALGLIIFLTKYSYNMSQFSAGSMSNEMGKEIEVIDLSNINADYSTEKKEIQALFNTDKQDAQNHYNEQVTLLNQRYENQFIPLREKIKSYEKNRRPDNTSWTDKKIKEQQNKITALEKDKLTEADNFLKEKDQKIEDLKQSRDNDLKSLGQDKKTDRNNAQSLKEKTNQEKAQANDFLKKEFEKIAGVAIFIVLILASLKEIIHFRNEIDPQPIISELDFQFDWLTEILSYPFVYIQRHSVNRVRQWYKNLPALEEPPEEAEEIIDYKASQKIIPLTHETHEEPEEDSTFFRRGIRASTTAKTGEPFIAHESTAKTHEKTGGYAHTKPPKSTHETTEMRAAKQRLKMYKKKLGTQKQKARIQEREKGEITLRTQQAIDNNLAWIEHWEDVLNGGSGTRK
;
A
#
# COMPACT_ATOMS: atom_id res chain seq x y z
N MET A 1 58.02 24.63 -50.90
CA MET A 1 57.75 24.55 -49.45
C MET A 1 56.57 23.60 -49.26
N LYS A 2 56.81 22.35 -48.81
CA LYS A 2 55.76 21.35 -48.61
C LYS A 2 55.15 21.59 -47.23
N ILE A 3 53.93 22.12 -47.17
CA ILE A 3 53.16 22.18 -45.93
C ILE A 3 52.74 20.74 -45.63
N ARG A 4 53.42 20.10 -44.67
CA ARG A 4 52.95 18.85 -44.08
C ARG A 4 51.77 19.21 -43.18
N LEU A 5 50.56 18.92 -43.64
CA LEU A 5 49.41 18.78 -42.74
C LEU A 5 49.72 17.58 -41.85
N ASN A 6 50.12 17.83 -40.59
CA ASN A 6 50.04 16.82 -39.56
C ASN A 6 48.55 16.50 -39.40
N LEU A 7 48.07 15.44 -40.05
CA LEU A 7 46.82 14.83 -39.64
C LEU A 7 47.01 14.37 -38.18
N PRO A 8 46.08 14.70 -37.26
CA PRO A 8 46.12 14.10 -35.93
C PRO A 8 46.12 12.58 -36.11
N GLN A 9 46.99 11.89 -35.36
CA GLN A 9 47.05 10.44 -35.39
C GLN A 9 45.63 9.90 -35.10
N LEU A 10 45.04 9.14 -36.03
CA LEU A 10 43.67 8.62 -35.91
C LEU A 10 43.38 8.06 -34.50
N GLY A 11 44.37 7.42 -33.86
CA GLY A 11 44.24 6.85 -32.51
C GLY A 11 43.84 7.83 -31.38
N GLU A 12 44.30 9.09 -31.41
CA GLU A 12 43.94 10.06 -30.35
C GLU A 12 42.50 10.56 -30.48
N VAL A 13 41.99 10.73 -31.70
CA VAL A 13 40.60 11.16 -31.95
C VAL A 13 39.61 10.03 -31.63
N PHE A 14 39.95 8.78 -32.00
CA PHE A 14 39.10 7.62 -31.72
C PHE A 14 39.05 7.24 -30.24
N SER A 15 40.12 7.43 -29.47
CA SER A 15 40.16 7.10 -28.05
C SER A 15 39.24 7.97 -27.18
N HIS A 16 38.99 9.23 -27.57
CA HIS A 16 38.10 10.13 -26.84
C HIS A 16 36.63 10.01 -27.28
N ASP A 17 36.36 9.72 -28.57
CA ASP A 17 34.99 9.66 -29.12
C ASP A 17 34.32 8.31 -28.99
N ALA A 18 35.08 7.21 -29.03
CA ALA A 18 34.53 5.86 -28.90
C ALA A 18 33.71 5.64 -27.61
N PRO A 19 34.18 6.03 -26.40
CA PRO A 19 33.37 5.91 -25.19
C PRO A 19 32.14 6.82 -25.22
N LEU A 20 32.27 8.04 -25.75
CA LEU A 20 31.17 9.00 -25.80
C LEU A 20 30.06 8.56 -26.77
N TYR A 21 30.43 8.02 -27.92
CA TYR A 21 29.48 7.47 -28.89
C TYR A 21 28.79 6.19 -28.38
N LYS A 22 29.49 5.38 -27.58
CA LYS A 22 28.92 4.22 -26.89
C LYS A 22 27.83 4.63 -25.89
N ILE A 23 28.11 5.66 -25.09
CA ILE A 23 27.13 6.27 -24.18
C ILE A 23 25.93 6.80 -24.97
N ILE A 24 26.15 7.53 -26.07
CA ILE A 24 25.05 8.06 -26.91
C ILE A 24 24.19 6.93 -27.49
N LYS A 25 24.78 5.83 -27.97
CA LYS A 25 24.04 4.68 -28.52
C LYS A 25 23.11 4.01 -27.51
N ILE A 26 23.46 4.04 -26.22
CA ILE A 26 22.65 3.46 -25.14
C ILE A 26 21.67 4.51 -24.59
N ALA A 27 22.15 5.73 -24.32
CA ALA A 27 21.38 6.80 -23.71
C ALA A 27 20.26 7.32 -24.64
N LEU A 28 20.52 7.49 -25.94
CA LEU A 28 19.51 8.01 -26.86
C LEU A 28 18.22 7.16 -26.91
N PRO A 29 18.26 5.83 -27.15
CA PRO A 29 17.05 5.01 -27.09
C PRO A 29 16.45 4.93 -25.69
N ALA A 30 17.27 4.95 -24.62
CA ALA A 30 16.75 4.97 -23.26
C ALA A 30 15.93 6.23 -22.95
N PHE A 31 16.44 7.42 -23.30
CA PHE A 31 15.72 8.68 -23.10
C PHE A 31 14.50 8.83 -24.02
N ILE A 32 14.53 8.27 -25.23
CA ILE A 32 13.34 8.17 -26.09
C ILE A 32 12.27 7.27 -25.44
N LEU A 33 12.65 6.15 -24.85
CA LEU A 33 11.71 5.28 -24.11
C LEU A 33 11.13 5.97 -22.88
N ILE A 34 11.97 6.64 -22.08
CA ILE A 34 11.51 7.38 -20.89
C ILE A 34 10.54 8.50 -21.30
N SER A 35 10.92 9.32 -22.29
CA SER A 35 10.07 10.39 -22.82
C SER A 35 8.75 9.84 -23.34
N SER A 36 8.78 8.82 -24.20
CA SER A 36 7.56 8.25 -24.78
C SER A 36 6.65 7.59 -23.75
N LEU A 37 7.19 6.92 -22.72
CA LEU A 37 6.38 6.34 -21.64
C LEU A 37 5.68 7.43 -20.82
N THR A 38 6.37 8.55 -20.55
CA THR A 38 5.75 9.67 -19.81
C THR A 38 4.64 10.33 -20.61
N VAL A 39 4.83 10.55 -21.92
CA VAL A 39 3.78 11.05 -22.82
C VAL A 39 2.61 10.06 -22.90
N PHE A 40 2.89 8.76 -22.94
CA PHE A 40 1.87 7.72 -23.06
C PHE A 40 0.91 7.68 -21.89
N ALA A 41 1.38 7.90 -20.66
CA ALA A 41 0.49 7.95 -19.51
C ALA A 41 -0.56 9.08 -19.63
N GLY A 42 -0.25 10.20 -20.30
CA GLY A 42 -1.20 11.26 -20.60
C GLY A 42 -2.14 10.92 -21.76
N VAL A 43 -1.63 10.26 -22.80
CA VAL A 43 -2.47 9.76 -23.90
C VAL A 43 -3.47 8.72 -23.38
N ARG A 44 -3.00 7.80 -22.52
CA ARG A 44 -3.79 6.74 -21.89
C ARG A 44 -5.01 7.30 -21.16
N THR A 45 -4.88 8.42 -20.45
CA THR A 45 -6.01 8.98 -19.69
C THR A 45 -7.08 9.56 -20.62
N HIS A 46 -6.70 10.12 -21.77
CA HIS A 46 -7.66 10.60 -22.79
C HIS A 46 -8.39 9.47 -23.51
N ILE A 47 -7.69 8.40 -23.90
CA ILE A 47 -8.30 7.27 -24.62
C ILE A 47 -8.93 6.24 -23.68
N GLY A 48 -8.59 6.28 -22.40
CA GLY A 48 -8.98 5.27 -21.43
C GLY A 48 -10.49 5.20 -21.21
N GLU A 49 -11.19 6.33 -21.20
CA GLU A 49 -12.65 6.37 -21.07
C GLU A 49 -13.36 5.72 -22.27
N TYR A 50 -12.81 5.88 -23.47
CA TYR A 50 -13.35 5.26 -24.69
C TYR A 50 -13.04 3.77 -24.75
N LEU A 51 -11.82 3.38 -24.36
CA LEU A 51 -11.40 1.97 -24.39
C LEU A 51 -11.99 1.16 -23.23
N ALA A 52 -12.35 1.78 -22.10
CA ALA A 52 -12.87 1.07 -20.92
C ALA A 52 -14.17 0.27 -21.18
N GLN A 53 -14.93 0.62 -22.20
CA GLN A 53 -16.19 -0.04 -22.56
C GLN A 53 -15.98 -1.35 -23.34
N TYR A 54 -14.77 -1.59 -23.85
CA TYR A 54 -14.46 -2.74 -24.70
C TYR A 54 -13.78 -3.86 -23.91
N ALA A 55 -13.85 -5.08 -24.45
CA ALA A 55 -13.16 -6.24 -23.89
C ALA A 55 -11.64 -6.06 -23.93
N TRP A 56 -10.95 -6.66 -22.97
CA TRP A 56 -9.50 -6.49 -22.76
C TRP A 56 -8.63 -6.79 -24.00
N TRP A 57 -9.07 -7.70 -24.87
CA TRP A 57 -8.36 -8.06 -26.10
C TRP A 57 -8.46 -7.00 -27.21
N ILE A 58 -9.39 -6.04 -27.10
CA ILE A 58 -9.46 -4.84 -27.95
C ILE A 58 -8.67 -3.69 -27.31
N THR A 59 -8.77 -3.56 -25.99
CA THR A 59 -8.14 -2.43 -25.27
C THR A 59 -6.62 -2.50 -25.30
N ILE A 60 -6.02 -3.69 -25.14
CA ILE A 60 -4.57 -3.85 -25.16
C ILE A 60 -3.98 -3.43 -26.52
N PRO A 61 -4.43 -3.95 -27.68
CA PRO A 61 -3.96 -3.47 -28.98
C PRO A 61 -4.23 -1.98 -29.20
N GLY A 62 -5.37 -1.46 -28.72
CA GLY A 62 -5.69 -0.03 -28.80
C GLY A 62 -4.68 0.84 -28.06
N TYR A 63 -4.30 0.45 -26.84
CA TYR A 63 -3.25 1.11 -26.07
C TYR A 63 -1.87 1.01 -26.74
N SER A 64 -1.49 -0.17 -27.26
CA SER A 64 -0.23 -0.35 -27.97
C SER A 64 -0.14 0.51 -29.24
N PHE A 65 -1.23 0.58 -30.01
CA PHE A 65 -1.31 1.43 -31.19
C PHE A 65 -1.20 2.91 -30.83
N ALA A 66 -1.90 3.34 -29.78
CA ALA A 66 -1.82 4.71 -29.29
C ALA A 66 -0.42 5.07 -28.78
N TYR A 67 0.26 4.17 -28.08
CA TYR A 67 1.65 4.35 -27.64
C TYR A 67 2.58 4.62 -28.83
N VAL A 68 2.50 3.79 -29.86
CA VAL A 68 3.36 3.91 -31.03
C VAL A 68 3.10 5.23 -31.77
N LEU A 69 1.84 5.56 -32.05
CA LEU A 69 1.51 6.73 -32.87
C LEU A 69 1.65 8.08 -32.15
N PHE A 70 1.18 8.15 -30.90
CA PHE A 70 1.02 9.43 -30.21
C PHE A 70 2.12 9.71 -29.17
N SER A 71 3.00 8.74 -28.90
CA SER A 71 4.06 8.88 -27.90
C SER A 71 5.44 8.54 -28.45
N LEU A 72 5.64 7.33 -28.97
CA LEU A 72 6.95 6.90 -29.47
C LEU A 72 7.33 7.57 -30.80
N SER A 73 6.42 7.59 -31.77
CA SER A 73 6.69 8.15 -33.10
C SER A 73 7.05 9.64 -33.07
N PRO A 74 6.37 10.51 -32.29
CA PRO A 74 6.76 11.91 -32.13
C PRO A 74 8.20 12.07 -31.64
N ASP A 75 8.62 11.33 -30.60
CA ASP A 75 9.95 11.47 -30.02
C ASP A 75 11.05 10.93 -30.96
N VAL A 76 10.80 9.81 -31.64
CA VAL A 76 11.70 9.27 -32.68
C VAL A 76 11.83 10.23 -33.85
N LEU A 77 10.69 10.75 -34.36
CA LEU A 77 10.67 11.70 -35.47
C LEU A 77 11.41 12.99 -35.10
N ASN A 78 11.24 13.47 -33.87
CA ASN A 78 11.94 14.64 -33.36
C ASN A 78 13.46 14.42 -33.33
N ALA A 79 13.92 13.27 -32.84
CA ALA A 79 15.34 12.91 -32.86
C ALA A 79 15.93 12.85 -34.28
N VAL A 80 15.18 12.27 -35.24
CA VAL A 80 15.59 12.20 -36.65
C VAL A 80 15.65 13.58 -37.30
N LEU A 81 14.68 14.45 -37.02
CA LEU A 81 14.65 15.81 -37.57
C LEU A 81 15.76 16.69 -37.01
N VAL A 82 16.05 16.57 -35.71
CA VAL A 82 17.21 17.25 -35.11
C VAL A 82 18.49 16.78 -35.77
N ALA A 83 18.67 15.47 -35.93
CA ALA A 83 19.84 14.93 -36.61
C ALA A 83 19.96 15.48 -38.04
N TYR A 84 18.85 15.50 -38.80
CA TYR A 84 18.82 16.09 -40.14
C TYR A 84 19.21 17.58 -40.12
N PHE A 85 18.62 18.37 -39.23
CA PHE A 85 18.86 19.80 -39.11
C PHE A 85 20.32 20.12 -38.76
N VAL A 86 20.88 19.42 -37.76
CA VAL A 86 22.30 19.56 -37.38
C VAL A 86 23.22 19.18 -38.53
N ARG A 87 22.92 18.08 -39.23
CA ARG A 87 23.70 17.64 -40.40
C ARG A 87 23.66 18.65 -41.53
N SER A 88 22.51 19.27 -41.79
CA SER A 88 22.37 20.35 -42.78
C SER A 88 23.22 21.57 -42.43
N ILE A 89 23.25 21.96 -41.14
CA ILE A 89 24.11 23.05 -40.65
C ILE A 89 25.59 22.71 -40.86
N LEU A 90 26.02 21.53 -40.41
CA LEU A 90 27.42 21.10 -40.48
C LEU A 90 27.93 21.01 -41.93
N LYS A 91 27.08 20.53 -42.85
CA LYS A 91 27.40 20.45 -44.28
C LYS A 91 27.17 21.74 -45.06
N LYS A 92 26.79 22.84 -44.39
CA LYS A 92 26.50 24.16 -45.00
C LYS A 92 25.48 24.07 -46.14
N ARG A 93 24.47 23.20 -46.02
CA ARG A 93 23.42 23.01 -47.03
C ARG A 93 22.34 24.07 -46.89
N PHE A 94 22.65 25.29 -47.35
CA PHE A 94 21.79 26.47 -47.25
C PHE A 94 21.47 27.09 -48.61
N GLU A 95 21.28 26.27 -49.65
CA GLU A 95 20.94 26.76 -50.98
C GLU A 95 19.66 26.11 -51.49
N GLY A 96 18.86 26.88 -52.25
CA GLY A 96 17.65 26.38 -52.92
C GLY A 96 16.62 25.75 -51.98
N THR A 97 16.22 24.52 -52.30
CA THR A 97 15.17 23.75 -51.59
C THR A 97 15.57 23.36 -50.17
N ASP A 98 16.87 23.30 -49.86
CA ASP A 98 17.36 22.89 -48.54
C ASP A 98 17.01 23.91 -47.45
N ILE A 99 16.91 25.20 -47.79
CA ILE A 99 16.48 26.24 -46.83
C ILE A 99 15.04 25.98 -46.37
N VAL A 100 14.14 25.69 -47.32
CA VAL A 100 12.72 25.44 -47.04
C VAL A 100 12.57 24.19 -46.18
N LEU A 101 13.31 23.12 -46.51
CA LEU A 101 13.27 21.86 -45.77
C LEU A 101 13.84 22.01 -44.35
N ASN A 102 14.91 22.79 -44.16
CA ASN A 102 15.47 23.09 -42.85
C ASN A 102 14.53 23.96 -41.99
N LEU A 103 13.86 24.96 -42.57
CA LEU A 103 12.86 25.76 -41.87
C LEU A 103 11.64 24.91 -41.47
N PHE A 104 11.19 24.03 -42.35
CA PHE A 104 10.12 23.08 -42.05
C PHE A 104 10.53 22.11 -40.92
N ALA A 105 11.72 21.53 -41.01
CA ALA A 105 12.27 20.66 -39.98
C ALA A 105 12.37 21.38 -38.62
N LEU A 106 12.87 22.62 -38.60
CA LEU A 106 12.95 23.43 -37.39
C LEU A 106 11.56 23.70 -36.78
N GLY A 107 10.59 24.11 -37.61
CA GLY A 107 9.22 24.31 -37.17
C GLY A 107 8.60 23.05 -36.57
N LEU A 108 8.86 21.90 -37.19
CA LEU A 108 8.35 20.61 -36.75
C LEU A 108 9.04 20.10 -35.48
N ILE A 109 10.35 20.35 -35.31
CA ILE A 109 11.09 20.09 -34.05
C ILE A 109 10.48 20.90 -32.91
N ILE A 110 10.24 22.21 -33.11
CA ILE A 110 9.63 23.06 -32.08
C ILE A 110 8.23 22.56 -31.71
N PHE A 111 7.43 22.20 -32.72
CA PHE A 111 6.09 21.67 -32.52
C PHE A 111 6.09 20.35 -31.74
N LEU A 112 6.90 19.37 -32.15
CA LEU A 112 6.98 18.05 -31.51
C LEU A 112 7.54 18.15 -30.09
N THR A 113 8.58 18.95 -29.86
CA THR A 113 9.11 19.18 -28.51
C THR A 113 8.05 19.81 -27.61
N LYS A 114 7.31 20.81 -28.10
CA LYS A 114 6.21 21.43 -27.35
C LYS A 114 5.07 20.44 -27.08
N TYR A 115 4.75 19.59 -28.05
CA TYR A 115 3.75 18.53 -27.90
C TYR A 115 4.16 17.53 -26.80
N SER A 116 5.37 16.96 -26.88
CA SER A 116 5.87 16.00 -25.89
C SER A 116 5.98 16.63 -24.50
N TYR A 117 6.43 17.89 -24.41
CA TYR A 117 6.45 18.63 -23.15
C TYR A 117 5.05 18.80 -22.56
N ASN A 118 4.09 19.33 -23.33
CA ASN A 118 2.73 19.58 -22.85
C ASN A 118 1.99 18.29 -22.47
N MET A 119 2.09 17.24 -23.29
CA MET A 119 1.47 15.96 -22.99
C MET A 119 2.05 15.32 -21.75
N SER A 120 3.35 15.51 -21.50
CA SER A 120 3.94 15.00 -20.28
C SER A 120 3.53 15.77 -19.03
N GLN A 121 3.37 17.10 -19.12
CA GLN A 121 2.80 17.91 -18.04
C GLN A 121 1.36 17.47 -17.70
N PHE A 122 0.57 17.18 -18.73
CA PHE A 122 -0.78 16.65 -18.55
C PHE A 122 -0.79 15.24 -17.94
N SER A 123 0.14 14.38 -18.37
CA SER A 123 0.36 13.04 -17.84
C SER A 123 0.69 13.06 -16.36
N ALA A 124 1.60 13.94 -15.94
CA ALA A 124 2.00 14.15 -14.55
C ALA A 124 0.79 14.47 -13.66
N GLY A 125 -0.10 15.36 -14.12
CA GLY A 125 -1.33 15.69 -13.42
C GLY A 125 -2.33 14.52 -13.35
N SER A 126 -2.45 13.76 -14.44
CA SER A 126 -3.38 12.62 -14.50
C SER A 126 -2.93 11.45 -13.63
N MET A 127 -1.66 11.04 -13.71
CA MET A 127 -1.09 9.98 -12.86
C MET A 127 -1.15 10.35 -11.39
N SER A 128 -0.83 11.59 -11.05
CA SER A 128 -0.94 12.13 -9.69
C SER A 128 -2.37 12.00 -9.15
N ASN A 129 -3.38 12.33 -9.96
CA ASN A 129 -4.77 12.18 -9.57
C ASN A 129 -5.21 10.72 -9.42
N GLU A 130 -4.75 9.82 -10.29
CA GLU A 130 -5.08 8.39 -10.25
C GLU A 130 -4.46 7.72 -9.01
N MET A 131 -3.19 7.99 -8.72
CA MET A 131 -2.51 7.51 -7.50
C MET A 131 -3.16 8.08 -6.22
N GLY A 132 -3.73 9.30 -6.29
CA GLY A 132 -4.46 9.88 -5.18
C GLY A 132 -5.86 9.27 -4.94
N LYS A 133 -6.48 8.60 -5.91
CA LYS A 133 -7.87 8.08 -5.78
C LYS A 133 -8.01 6.89 -4.83
N GLU A 134 -6.94 6.17 -4.50
CA GLU A 134 -6.99 4.97 -3.63
C GLU A 134 -7.17 5.26 -2.14
N ILE A 135 -7.21 6.53 -1.72
CA ILE A 135 -7.40 6.87 -0.31
C ILE A 135 -8.89 6.87 0.02
N GLU A 136 -9.31 5.84 0.74
CA GLU A 136 -10.68 5.56 1.14
C GLU A 136 -11.31 6.76 1.86
N VAL A 137 -12.44 7.24 1.36
CA VAL A 137 -13.21 8.30 2.02
C VAL A 137 -13.83 7.71 3.27
N ILE A 138 -13.48 8.24 4.45
CA ILE A 138 -14.10 7.85 5.72
C ILE A 138 -15.63 7.96 5.59
N ASP A 139 -16.31 6.82 5.71
CA ASP A 139 -17.76 6.76 5.64
C ASP A 139 -18.36 7.27 6.97
N LEU A 140 -19.15 8.34 6.88
CA LEU A 140 -19.85 8.95 8.01
C LEU A 140 -21.23 8.30 8.25
N SER A 141 -21.64 7.34 7.41
CA SER A 141 -22.92 6.64 7.52
C SER A 141 -23.01 5.84 8.83
N ASN A 142 -21.91 5.16 9.20
CA ASN A 142 -21.82 4.31 10.39
C ASN A 142 -22.04 5.08 11.70
N ILE A 143 -21.45 6.28 11.84
CA ILE A 143 -21.63 7.13 13.04
C ILE A 143 -23.11 7.51 13.28
N ASN A 144 -23.88 7.73 12.22
CA ASN A 144 -25.30 8.04 12.36
C ASN A 144 -26.14 6.80 12.68
N ALA A 145 -25.77 5.64 12.13
CA ALA A 145 -26.41 4.37 12.42
C ALA A 145 -26.20 3.97 13.88
N ASP A 146 -24.95 4.03 14.36
CA ASP A 146 -24.57 3.69 15.73
C ASP A 146 -25.31 4.59 16.74
N TYR A 147 -25.28 5.91 16.52
CA TYR A 147 -26.05 6.86 17.33
C TYR A 147 -27.56 6.54 17.39
N SER A 148 -28.15 6.14 16.26
CA SER A 148 -29.58 5.81 16.24
C SER A 148 -29.88 4.51 16.98
N THR A 149 -28.96 3.55 16.99
CA THR A 149 -29.09 2.29 17.71
C THR A 149 -29.01 2.52 19.21
N GLU A 150 -27.96 3.20 19.66
CA GLU A 150 -27.73 3.47 21.08
C GLU A 150 -28.83 4.37 21.68
N LYS A 151 -29.32 5.36 20.92
CA LYS A 151 -30.47 6.16 21.34
C LYS A 151 -31.74 5.31 21.58
N LYS A 152 -31.97 4.28 20.75
CA LYS A 152 -33.11 3.37 20.92
C LYS A 152 -32.92 2.50 22.16
N GLU A 153 -31.70 2.05 22.43
CA GLU A 153 -31.38 1.25 23.61
C GLU A 153 -31.60 2.05 24.90
N ILE A 154 -31.14 3.30 24.99
CA ILE A 154 -31.39 4.19 26.13
C ILE A 154 -32.91 4.38 26.35
N GLN A 155 -33.68 4.55 25.27
CA GLN A 155 -35.14 4.68 25.37
C GLN A 155 -35.81 3.37 25.82
N ALA A 156 -35.34 2.22 25.34
CA ALA A 156 -35.85 0.92 25.73
C ALA A 156 -35.59 0.64 27.21
N LEU A 157 -34.37 0.88 27.69
CA LEU A 157 -34.00 0.75 29.10
C LEU A 157 -34.85 1.64 30.00
N PHE A 158 -35.00 2.92 29.65
CA PHE A 158 -35.86 3.84 30.40
C PHE A 158 -37.32 3.33 30.51
N ASN A 159 -37.88 2.80 29.42
CA ASN A 159 -39.25 2.29 29.43
C ASN A 159 -39.40 1.05 30.32
N THR A 160 -38.43 0.14 30.28
CA THR A 160 -38.37 -1.05 31.14
C THR A 160 -38.28 -0.64 32.61
N ASP A 161 -37.30 0.20 32.97
CA ASP A 161 -37.09 0.63 34.36
C ASP A 161 -38.28 1.41 34.91
N LYS A 162 -38.92 2.23 34.06
CA LYS A 162 -40.15 2.94 34.43
C LYS A 162 -41.29 1.96 34.70
N GLN A 163 -41.46 0.94 33.87
CA GLN A 163 -42.50 -0.07 34.05
C GLN A 163 -42.24 -0.90 35.32
N ASP A 164 -40.99 -1.28 35.58
CA ASP A 164 -40.60 -2.02 36.78
C ASP A 164 -40.83 -1.19 38.05
N ALA A 165 -40.47 0.10 38.04
CA ALA A 165 -40.79 1.02 39.13
C ALA A 165 -42.31 1.12 39.35
N GLN A 166 -43.11 1.27 38.29
CA GLN A 166 -44.57 1.31 38.41
C GLN A 166 -45.13 0.02 39.02
N ASN A 167 -44.66 -1.13 38.55
CA ASN A 167 -45.10 -2.44 39.05
C ASN A 167 -44.74 -2.60 40.54
N HIS A 168 -43.51 -2.27 40.92
CA HIS A 168 -43.03 -2.37 42.29
C HIS A 168 -43.91 -1.55 43.25
N TYR A 169 -44.15 -0.28 42.96
CA TYR A 169 -44.95 0.58 43.86
C TYR A 169 -46.44 0.22 43.84
N ASN A 170 -46.98 -0.25 42.72
CA ASN A 170 -48.36 -0.76 42.67
C ASN A 170 -48.53 -2.02 43.54
N GLU A 171 -47.52 -2.90 43.56
CA GLU A 171 -47.49 -4.06 44.44
C GLU A 171 -47.45 -3.63 45.91
N GLN A 172 -46.60 -2.67 46.28
CA GLN A 172 -46.56 -2.12 47.65
C GLN A 172 -47.91 -1.56 48.10
N VAL A 173 -48.60 -0.79 47.24
CA VAL A 173 -49.95 -0.28 47.54
C VAL A 173 -50.97 -1.43 47.69
N THR A 174 -50.84 -2.49 46.89
CA THR A 174 -51.71 -3.68 46.99
C THR A 174 -51.48 -4.42 48.30
N LEU A 175 -50.23 -4.66 48.69
CA LEU A 175 -49.85 -5.27 49.96
C LEU A 175 -50.30 -4.42 51.16
N LEU A 176 -50.16 -3.10 51.06
CA LEU A 176 -50.66 -2.14 52.05
C LEU A 176 -52.18 -2.28 52.23
N ASN A 177 -52.93 -2.31 51.12
CA ASN A 177 -54.38 -2.49 51.14
C ASN A 177 -54.79 -3.80 51.84
N GLN A 178 -54.12 -4.91 51.52
CA GLN A 178 -54.37 -6.21 52.15
C GLN A 178 -54.04 -6.18 53.65
N ARG A 179 -52.90 -5.59 54.04
CA ARG A 179 -52.47 -5.48 55.43
C ARG A 179 -53.50 -4.74 56.28
N TYR A 180 -54.00 -3.60 55.80
CA TYR A 180 -55.01 -2.83 56.52
C TYR A 180 -56.38 -3.51 56.51
N GLU A 181 -56.77 -4.18 55.42
CA GLU A 181 -58.07 -4.87 55.41
C GLU A 181 -58.12 -6.05 56.38
N ASN A 182 -56.99 -6.76 56.56
CA ASN A 182 -56.85 -7.75 57.63
C ASN A 182 -57.01 -7.16 59.04
N GLN A 183 -56.69 -5.87 59.23
CA GLN A 183 -56.91 -5.17 60.51
C GLN A 183 -58.35 -4.64 60.65
N PHE A 184 -59.00 -4.25 59.54
CA PHE A 184 -60.37 -3.75 59.56
C PHE A 184 -61.41 -4.87 59.80
N ILE A 185 -61.21 -6.07 59.25
CA ILE A 185 -62.13 -7.22 59.40
C ILE A 185 -62.49 -7.49 60.88
N PRO A 186 -61.54 -7.74 61.81
CA PRO A 186 -61.89 -8.05 63.20
C PRO A 186 -62.56 -6.88 63.93
N LEU A 187 -62.27 -5.63 63.55
CA LEU A 187 -62.95 -4.45 64.13
C LEU A 187 -64.40 -4.37 63.66
N ARG A 188 -64.65 -4.61 62.37
CA ARG A 188 -66.00 -4.65 61.78
C ARG A 188 -66.82 -5.81 62.35
N GLU A 189 -66.21 -6.97 62.58
CA GLU A 189 -66.86 -8.11 63.23
C GLU A 189 -67.25 -7.81 64.68
N LYS A 190 -66.39 -7.12 65.45
CA LYS A 190 -66.73 -6.66 66.80
C LYS A 190 -67.92 -5.70 66.80
N ILE A 191 -67.98 -4.75 65.87
CA ILE A 191 -69.13 -3.84 65.72
C ILE A 191 -70.41 -4.64 65.47
N LYS A 192 -70.40 -5.56 64.49
CA LYS A 192 -71.55 -6.44 64.20
C LYS A 192 -71.99 -7.26 65.42
N SER A 193 -71.04 -7.76 66.21
CA SER A 193 -71.31 -8.49 67.45
C SER A 193 -71.99 -7.61 68.51
N TYR A 194 -71.53 -6.37 68.69
CA TYR A 194 -72.18 -5.43 69.60
C TYR A 194 -73.60 -5.05 69.14
N GLU A 195 -73.81 -4.84 67.85
CA GLU A 195 -75.13 -4.56 67.26
C GLU A 195 -76.10 -5.73 67.48
N LYS A 196 -75.64 -6.97 67.25
CA LYS A 196 -76.45 -8.18 67.45
C LYS A 196 -76.90 -8.38 68.90
N ASN A 197 -76.08 -7.94 69.86
CA ASN A 197 -76.34 -8.11 71.30
C ASN A 197 -77.00 -6.88 71.96
N ARG A 198 -77.48 -5.92 71.17
CA ARG A 198 -78.12 -4.69 71.66
C ARG A 198 -79.50 -5.00 72.28
N ARG A 199 -79.76 -4.41 73.45
CA ARG A 199 -81.02 -4.50 74.20
C ARG A 199 -81.44 -3.10 74.68
N PRO A 200 -82.73 -2.86 74.96
CA PRO A 200 -83.21 -1.53 75.40
C PRO A 200 -82.47 -0.99 76.64
N ASP A 201 -82.10 -1.88 77.56
CA ASP A 201 -81.44 -1.60 78.84
C ASP A 201 -79.92 -1.35 78.73
N ASN A 202 -79.26 -1.75 77.64
CA ASN A 202 -77.79 -1.65 77.48
C ASN A 202 -77.35 -0.70 76.34
N THR A 203 -78.27 0.07 75.78
CA THR A 203 -78.09 0.91 74.59
C THR A 203 -76.87 1.84 74.67
N SER A 204 -76.74 2.61 75.76
CA SER A 204 -75.66 3.60 75.95
C SER A 204 -74.27 2.96 76.00
N TRP A 205 -74.15 1.80 76.65
CA TRP A 205 -72.89 1.06 76.72
C TRP A 205 -72.49 0.51 75.35
N THR A 206 -73.46 -0.06 74.62
CA THR A 206 -73.27 -0.63 73.28
C THR A 206 -72.82 0.45 72.29
N ASP A 207 -73.47 1.62 72.28
CA ASP A 207 -73.10 2.75 71.42
C ASP A 207 -71.68 3.26 71.73
N LYS A 208 -71.29 3.32 73.01
CA LYS A 208 -69.93 3.69 73.40
C LYS A 208 -68.89 2.71 72.85
N LYS A 209 -69.18 1.40 72.87
CA LYS A 209 -68.27 0.35 72.37
C LYS A 209 -68.16 0.34 70.85
N ILE A 210 -69.27 0.56 70.14
CA ILE A 210 -69.28 0.75 68.69
C ILE A 210 -68.44 1.98 68.31
N LYS A 211 -68.66 3.12 68.97
CA LYS A 211 -67.89 4.35 68.73
C LYS A 211 -66.40 4.17 68.98
N GLU A 212 -66.02 3.39 69.99
CA GLU A 212 -64.62 3.06 70.26
C GLU A 212 -63.97 2.29 69.08
N GLN A 213 -64.68 1.31 68.50
CA GLN A 213 -64.16 0.59 67.34
C GLN A 213 -64.15 1.45 66.07
N GLN A 214 -65.18 2.29 65.87
CA GLN A 214 -65.23 3.23 64.74
C GLN A 214 -64.05 4.21 64.77
N ASN A 215 -63.71 4.77 65.94
CA ASN A 215 -62.55 5.64 66.09
C ASN A 215 -61.24 4.92 65.72
N LYS A 216 -61.11 3.63 66.06
CA LYS A 216 -59.94 2.82 65.68
C LYS A 216 -59.88 2.60 64.16
N ILE A 217 -61.02 2.35 63.52
CA ILE A 217 -61.10 2.24 62.06
C ILE A 217 -60.68 3.57 61.41
N THR A 218 -61.21 4.71 61.86
CA THR A 218 -60.85 6.02 61.31
C THR A 218 -59.36 6.35 61.48
N ALA A 219 -58.75 5.98 62.62
CA ALA A 219 -57.31 6.14 62.83
C ALA A 219 -56.50 5.31 61.83
N LEU A 220 -56.86 4.03 61.66
CA LEU A 220 -56.21 3.14 60.70
C LEU A 220 -56.41 3.58 59.24
N GLU A 221 -57.57 4.13 58.89
CA GLU A 221 -57.83 4.71 57.56
C GLU A 221 -56.91 5.90 57.28
N LYS A 222 -56.70 6.77 58.28
CA LYS A 222 -55.78 7.91 58.15
C LYS A 222 -54.33 7.44 57.98
N ASP A 223 -53.89 6.45 58.76
CA ASP A 223 -52.55 5.89 58.66
C ASP A 223 -52.33 5.25 57.29
N LYS A 224 -53.30 4.47 56.80
CA LYS A 224 -53.30 3.87 55.47
C LYS A 224 -53.14 4.91 54.36
N LEU A 225 -53.90 6.01 54.41
CA LEU A 225 -53.81 7.09 53.43
C LEU A 225 -52.43 7.75 53.46
N THR A 226 -51.89 8.00 54.65
CA THR A 226 -50.58 8.62 54.82
C THR A 226 -49.46 7.75 54.24
N GLU A 227 -49.50 6.44 54.49
CA GLU A 227 -48.49 5.50 53.96
C GLU A 227 -48.65 5.29 52.46
N ALA A 228 -49.88 5.26 51.94
CA ALA A 228 -50.13 5.21 50.49
C ALA A 228 -49.59 6.46 49.77
N ASP A 229 -49.80 7.64 50.34
CA ASP A 229 -49.26 8.90 49.80
C ASP A 229 -47.73 8.90 49.77
N ASN A 230 -47.07 8.30 50.77
CA ASN A 230 -45.62 8.17 50.78
C ASN A 230 -45.13 7.28 49.62
N PHE A 231 -45.76 6.11 49.40
CA PHE A 231 -45.41 5.26 48.26
C PHE A 231 -45.64 5.94 46.90
N LEU A 232 -46.71 6.75 46.77
CA LEU A 232 -46.96 7.51 45.55
C LEU A 232 -45.89 8.59 45.31
N LYS A 233 -45.49 9.31 46.36
CA LYS A 233 -44.40 10.29 46.27
C LYS A 233 -43.07 9.64 45.91
N GLU A 234 -42.72 8.52 46.53
CA GLU A 234 -41.49 7.78 46.22
C GLU A 234 -41.48 7.27 44.77
N LYS A 235 -42.63 6.77 44.28
CA LYS A 235 -42.79 6.37 42.88
C LYS A 235 -42.54 7.53 41.93
N ASP A 236 -43.16 8.68 42.19
CA ASP A 236 -43.04 9.85 41.33
C ASP A 236 -41.60 10.41 41.34
N GLN A 237 -40.96 10.44 42.51
CA GLN A 237 -39.54 10.77 42.68
C GLN A 237 -38.67 9.82 41.84
N LYS A 238 -38.87 8.51 41.97
CA LYS A 238 -38.09 7.50 41.23
C LYS A 238 -38.24 7.62 39.73
N ILE A 239 -39.46 7.88 39.24
CA ILE A 239 -39.73 8.10 37.81
C ILE A 239 -39.05 9.38 37.32
N GLU A 240 -39.00 10.43 38.14
CA GLU A 240 -38.32 11.67 37.79
C GLU A 240 -36.79 11.48 37.73
N ASP A 241 -36.20 10.76 38.68
CA ASP A 241 -34.78 10.40 38.67
C ASP A 241 -34.42 9.61 37.40
N LEU A 242 -35.26 8.65 37.00
CA LEU A 242 -35.09 7.89 35.75
C LEU A 242 -35.14 8.79 34.50
N LYS A 243 -36.03 9.79 34.47
CA LYS A 243 -36.07 10.76 33.35
C LYS A 243 -34.80 11.60 33.30
N GLN A 244 -34.33 12.07 34.46
CA GLN A 244 -33.10 12.86 34.53
C GLN A 244 -31.89 12.06 34.06
N SER A 245 -31.78 10.78 34.48
CA SER A 245 -30.72 9.89 34.00
C SER A 245 -30.77 9.74 32.48
N ARG A 246 -31.93 9.39 31.92
CA ARG A 246 -32.12 9.28 30.47
C ARG A 246 -31.72 10.55 29.72
N ASP A 247 -32.12 11.72 30.22
CA ASP A 247 -31.82 12.99 29.56
C ASP A 247 -30.33 13.34 29.62
N ASN A 248 -29.65 12.96 30.70
CA ASN A 248 -28.19 13.06 30.80
C ASN A 248 -27.49 12.11 29.81
N ASP A 249 -27.94 10.86 29.72
CA ASP A 249 -27.38 9.85 28.79
C ASP A 249 -27.60 10.26 27.32
N LEU A 250 -28.78 10.81 26.99
CA LEU A 250 -29.03 11.33 25.64
C LEU A 250 -28.17 12.57 25.32
N LYS A 251 -27.83 13.37 26.33
CA LYS A 251 -26.97 14.55 26.17
C LYS A 251 -25.51 14.15 25.96
N SER A 252 -24.98 13.20 26.74
CA SER A 252 -23.62 12.66 26.53
C SER A 252 -23.51 12.00 25.16
N LEU A 253 -24.47 11.15 24.79
CA LEU A 253 -24.51 10.51 23.47
C LEU A 253 -24.53 11.54 22.32
N GLY A 254 -25.25 12.65 22.50
CA GLY A 254 -25.24 13.76 21.54
C GLY A 254 -23.89 14.48 21.43
N GLN A 255 -23.15 14.60 22.53
CA GLN A 255 -21.80 15.16 22.56
C GLN A 255 -20.79 14.23 21.90
N ASP A 256 -20.86 12.93 22.19
CA ASP A 256 -19.97 11.91 21.62
C ASP A 256 -20.13 11.85 20.10
N LYS A 257 -21.37 11.81 19.60
CA LYS A 257 -21.64 11.92 18.15
C LYS A 257 -20.98 13.14 17.51
N LYS A 258 -21.07 14.31 18.17
CA LYS A 258 -20.49 15.55 17.64
C LYS A 258 -18.96 15.46 17.61
N THR A 259 -18.36 14.92 18.66
CA THR A 259 -16.92 14.70 18.77
C THR A 259 -16.42 13.74 17.70
N ASP A 260 -17.07 12.58 17.53
CA ASP A 260 -16.72 11.58 16.53
C ASP A 260 -16.85 12.13 15.12
N ARG A 261 -17.92 12.89 14.84
CA ARG A 261 -18.10 13.56 13.55
C ARG A 261 -17.01 14.58 13.27
N ASN A 262 -16.63 15.38 14.26
CA ASN A 262 -15.54 16.35 14.13
C ASN A 262 -14.17 15.67 13.94
N ASN A 263 -13.93 14.56 14.64
CA ASN A 263 -12.71 13.78 14.50
C ASN A 263 -12.63 13.13 13.11
N ALA A 264 -13.72 12.52 12.65
CA ALA A 264 -13.78 11.94 11.31
C ALA A 264 -13.63 13.01 10.22
N GLN A 265 -14.23 14.19 10.40
CA GLN A 265 -14.09 15.29 9.46
C GLN A 265 -12.68 15.88 9.44
N SER A 266 -12.06 16.10 10.60
CA SER A 266 -10.68 16.61 10.67
C SER A 266 -9.68 15.59 10.10
N LEU A 267 -9.90 14.29 10.31
CA LEU A 267 -9.11 13.24 9.69
C LEU A 267 -9.27 13.28 8.16
N LYS A 268 -10.51 13.41 7.66
CA LYS A 268 -10.78 13.54 6.22
C LYS A 268 -10.10 14.78 5.62
N GLU A 269 -10.17 15.92 6.29
CA GLU A 269 -9.52 17.16 5.84
C GLU A 269 -7.99 17.01 5.82
N LYS A 270 -7.40 16.42 6.86
CA LYS A 270 -5.97 16.13 6.93
C LYS A 270 -5.53 15.18 5.80
N THR A 271 -6.27 14.09 5.59
CA THR A 271 -6.02 13.13 4.51
C THR A 271 -6.13 13.79 3.14
N ASN A 272 -7.12 14.67 2.93
CA ASN A 272 -7.24 15.43 1.69
C ASN A 272 -6.08 16.41 1.47
N GLN A 273 -5.60 17.06 2.53
CA GLN A 273 -4.43 17.94 2.45
C GLN A 273 -3.16 17.15 2.13
N GLU A 274 -2.94 16.01 2.79
CA GLU A 274 -1.80 15.12 2.51
C GLU A 274 -1.84 14.60 1.08
N LYS A 275 -3.03 14.24 0.58
CA LYS A 275 -3.25 13.86 -0.82
C LYS A 275 -2.92 15.00 -1.77
N ALA A 276 -3.39 16.22 -1.50
CA ALA A 276 -3.08 17.38 -2.33
C ALA A 276 -1.57 17.67 -2.39
N GLN A 277 -0.86 17.54 -1.26
CA GLN A 277 0.59 17.71 -1.19
C GLN A 277 1.35 16.61 -1.94
N ALA A 278 0.96 15.34 -1.77
CA ALA A 278 1.55 14.23 -2.51
C ALA A 278 1.32 14.37 -4.01
N ASN A 279 0.11 14.80 -4.39
CA ASN A 279 -0.25 15.03 -5.78
C ASN A 279 0.56 16.17 -6.41
N ASP A 280 0.73 17.28 -5.71
CA ASP A 280 1.54 18.42 -6.17
C ASP A 280 3.03 18.04 -6.29
N PHE A 281 3.55 17.26 -5.34
CA PHE A 281 4.92 16.75 -5.39
C PHE A 281 5.14 15.83 -6.60
N LEU A 282 4.31 14.80 -6.77
CA LEU A 282 4.42 13.86 -7.90
C LEU A 282 4.29 14.59 -9.23
N LYS A 283 3.35 15.53 -9.33
CA LYS A 283 3.17 16.37 -10.51
C LYS A 283 4.48 17.10 -10.84
N LYS A 284 5.06 17.85 -9.89
CA LYS A 284 6.31 18.59 -10.10
C LYS A 284 7.48 17.70 -10.52
N GLU A 285 7.63 16.51 -9.92
CA GLU A 285 8.75 15.62 -10.26
C GLU A 285 8.58 14.97 -11.64
N PHE A 286 7.37 14.50 -12.00
CA PHE A 286 7.11 13.99 -13.34
C PHE A 286 7.26 15.08 -14.42
N GLU A 287 6.80 16.30 -14.14
CA GLU A 287 6.97 17.48 -15.00
C GLU A 287 8.45 17.77 -15.29
N LYS A 288 9.32 17.67 -14.28
CA LYS A 288 10.77 17.84 -14.44
C LYS A 288 11.39 16.71 -15.25
N ILE A 289 11.16 15.45 -14.85
CA ILE A 289 11.82 14.28 -15.47
C ILE A 289 11.53 14.25 -16.96
N ALA A 290 10.27 14.41 -17.34
CA ALA A 290 9.88 14.28 -18.73
C ALA A 290 10.18 15.52 -19.56
N GLY A 291 10.06 16.72 -18.97
CA GLY A 291 10.48 17.95 -19.62
C GLY A 291 11.98 17.90 -19.95
N VAL A 292 12.80 17.42 -19.02
CA VAL A 292 14.25 17.28 -19.23
C VAL A 292 14.58 16.16 -20.22
N ALA A 293 13.87 15.03 -20.18
CA ALA A 293 14.13 13.89 -21.05
C ALA A 293 14.06 14.26 -22.54
N ILE A 294 13.04 15.02 -22.97
CA ILE A 294 12.92 15.41 -24.38
C ILE A 294 14.09 16.32 -24.80
N PHE A 295 14.52 17.27 -23.95
CA PHE A 295 15.68 18.11 -24.27
C PHE A 295 16.99 17.31 -24.33
N ILE A 296 17.17 16.32 -23.45
CA ILE A 296 18.32 15.40 -23.51
C ILE A 296 18.32 14.63 -24.82
N VAL A 297 17.16 14.16 -25.30
CA VAL A 297 17.05 13.50 -26.62
C VAL A 297 17.54 14.43 -27.74
N LEU A 298 17.14 15.71 -27.75
CA LEU A 298 17.61 16.67 -28.76
C LEU A 298 19.13 16.88 -28.69
N ILE A 299 19.70 16.99 -27.48
CA ILE A 299 21.14 17.16 -27.27
C ILE A 299 21.90 15.93 -27.74
N LEU A 300 21.48 14.73 -27.35
CA LEU A 300 22.12 13.47 -27.74
C LEU A 300 22.03 13.23 -29.25
N ALA A 301 20.88 13.53 -29.87
CA ALA A 301 20.73 13.47 -31.32
C ALA A 301 21.67 14.44 -32.05
N SER A 302 21.83 15.65 -31.52
CA SER A 302 22.77 16.65 -32.05
C SER A 302 24.23 16.21 -31.91
N LEU A 303 24.62 15.75 -30.72
CA LEU A 303 25.97 15.25 -30.44
C LEU A 303 26.34 14.07 -31.33
N LYS A 304 25.40 13.14 -31.56
CA LYS A 304 25.59 12.01 -32.47
C LYS A 304 26.02 12.47 -33.86
N GLU A 305 25.35 13.47 -34.41
CA GLU A 305 25.65 13.99 -35.75
C GLU A 305 26.95 14.81 -35.79
N ILE A 306 27.27 15.55 -34.73
CA ILE A 306 28.55 16.26 -34.62
C ILE A 306 29.72 15.26 -34.64
N ILE A 307 29.62 14.16 -33.89
CA ILE A 307 30.64 13.10 -33.85
C ILE A 307 30.73 12.41 -35.21
N HIS A 308 29.59 12.08 -35.83
CA HIS A 308 29.54 11.48 -37.17
C HIS A 308 30.20 12.39 -38.23
N PHE A 309 29.91 13.70 -38.20
CA PHE A 309 30.52 14.66 -39.12
C PHE A 309 32.03 14.82 -38.91
N ARG A 310 32.49 14.78 -37.66
CA ARG A 310 33.91 14.92 -37.32
C ARG A 310 34.75 13.71 -37.75
N ASN A 311 34.18 12.51 -37.65
CA ASN A 311 34.93 11.26 -37.85
C ASN A 311 34.72 10.62 -39.22
N GLU A 312 33.76 11.10 -40.03
CA GLU A 312 33.39 10.61 -41.37
C GLU A 312 33.01 9.11 -41.47
N ILE A 313 33.12 8.38 -40.37
CA ILE A 313 32.85 6.95 -40.19
C ILE A 313 31.88 6.84 -39.01
N ASP A 314 30.84 6.01 -39.12
CA ASP A 314 30.03 5.64 -37.96
C ASP A 314 30.81 4.64 -37.10
N PRO A 315 31.36 5.04 -35.93
CA PRO A 315 32.02 4.08 -35.08
C PRO A 315 30.99 3.01 -34.67
N GLN A 316 31.34 1.74 -34.88
CA GLN A 316 30.56 0.62 -34.37
C GLN A 316 31.24 0.14 -33.09
N PRO A 317 30.99 0.78 -31.92
CA PRO A 317 31.52 0.28 -30.68
C PRO A 317 30.93 -1.11 -30.43
N ILE A 318 31.79 -2.07 -30.11
CA ILE A 318 31.36 -3.37 -29.62
C ILE A 318 30.77 -3.13 -28.23
N ILE A 319 29.47 -3.40 -28.09
CA ILE A 319 28.79 -3.36 -26.79
C ILE A 319 29.01 -4.72 -26.14
N SER A 320 29.67 -4.73 -24.99
CA SER A 320 29.93 -5.93 -24.19
C SER A 320 28.94 -6.03 -23.04
N GLU A 321 28.81 -7.20 -22.42
CA GLU A 321 27.96 -7.39 -21.23
C GLU A 321 28.38 -6.48 -20.06
N LEU A 322 29.67 -6.10 -19.96
CA LEU A 322 30.16 -5.11 -18.99
C LEU A 322 29.53 -3.72 -19.17
N ASP A 323 29.09 -3.36 -20.37
CA ASP A 323 28.48 -2.06 -20.66
C ASP A 323 27.00 -1.99 -20.26
N PHE A 324 26.43 -3.10 -19.80
CA PHE A 324 25.10 -3.13 -19.19
C PHE A 324 25.18 -3.41 -17.68
N GLN A 325 26.39 -3.54 -17.11
CA GLN A 325 26.62 -3.53 -15.67
C GLN A 325 26.60 -2.09 -15.12
N PHE A 326 25.64 -1.30 -15.58
CA PHE A 326 25.48 0.06 -15.09
C PHE A 326 24.74 0.04 -13.77
N ASP A 327 25.46 -0.28 -12.69
CA ASP A 327 24.98 -0.10 -11.32
C ASP A 327 24.40 1.31 -11.15
N TRP A 328 25.04 2.34 -11.73
CA TRP A 328 24.56 3.73 -11.71
C TRP A 328 23.28 3.98 -12.51
N LEU A 329 22.99 3.25 -13.59
CA LEU A 329 21.78 3.50 -14.42
C LEU A 329 20.58 2.77 -13.82
N THR A 330 20.79 1.58 -13.27
CA THR A 330 19.83 0.98 -12.34
C THR A 330 19.67 1.82 -11.08
N GLU A 331 20.72 2.42 -10.55
CA GLU A 331 20.64 3.32 -9.41
C GLU A 331 19.89 4.60 -9.76
N ILE A 332 20.15 5.28 -10.88
CA ILE A 332 19.40 6.47 -11.31
C ILE A 332 17.94 6.14 -11.66
N LEU A 333 17.67 5.03 -12.35
CA LEU A 333 16.30 4.62 -12.68
C LEU A 333 15.55 4.11 -11.46
N SER A 334 16.23 3.47 -10.50
CA SER A 334 15.65 3.02 -9.25
C SER A 334 15.67 4.10 -8.18
N TYR A 335 16.46 5.18 -8.30
CA TYR A 335 16.61 6.23 -7.30
C TYR A 335 15.27 6.88 -6.97
N PRO A 336 14.39 7.23 -7.94
CA PRO A 336 13.04 7.69 -7.63
C PRO A 336 12.25 6.65 -6.82
N PHE A 337 12.32 5.38 -7.18
CA PHE A 337 11.59 4.30 -6.50
C PHE A 337 12.15 4.02 -5.10
N VAL A 338 13.47 3.97 -4.93
CA VAL A 338 14.18 3.75 -3.67
C VAL A 338 14.02 4.97 -2.76
N TYR A 339 14.11 6.19 -3.29
CA TYR A 339 13.87 7.42 -2.54
C TYR A 339 12.42 7.50 -2.03
N ILE A 340 11.44 7.25 -2.90
CA ILE A 340 10.01 7.21 -2.53
C ILE A 340 9.74 6.10 -1.51
N GLN A 341 10.28 4.90 -1.73
CA GLN A 341 10.13 3.78 -0.81
C GLN A 341 10.78 4.07 0.55
N ARG A 342 11.97 4.70 0.57
CA ARG A 342 12.66 5.05 1.82
C ARG A 342 11.96 6.19 2.56
N HIS A 343 11.49 7.22 1.85
CA HIS A 343 10.75 8.32 2.47
C HIS A 343 9.39 7.87 2.99
N SER A 344 8.66 7.04 2.25
CA SER A 344 7.40 6.45 2.72
C SER A 344 7.61 5.55 3.93
N VAL A 345 8.64 4.70 3.92
CA VAL A 345 8.99 3.84 5.07
C VAL A 345 9.47 4.67 6.26
N ASN A 346 10.26 5.73 6.07
CA ASN A 346 10.73 6.61 7.14
C ASN A 346 9.57 7.43 7.74
N ARG A 347 8.62 7.88 6.92
CA ARG A 347 7.40 8.58 7.40
C ARG A 347 6.49 7.65 8.20
N VAL A 348 6.31 6.40 7.76
CA VAL A 348 5.59 5.37 8.52
C VAL A 348 6.32 5.03 9.82
N ARG A 349 7.66 4.97 9.82
CA ARG A 349 8.48 4.71 11.02
C ARG A 349 8.42 5.83 12.05
N GLN A 350 8.42 7.08 11.62
CA GLN A 350 8.23 8.22 12.51
C GLN A 350 6.83 8.18 13.14
N TRP A 351 5.79 7.86 12.35
CA TRP A 351 4.40 7.75 12.83
C TRP A 351 4.19 6.60 13.83
N TYR A 352 4.85 5.45 13.65
CA TYR A 352 4.50 4.23 14.41
C TYR A 352 5.21 4.07 15.76
N LYS A 353 6.21 4.91 16.13
CA LYS A 353 6.91 4.89 17.44
C LYS A 353 8.09 5.87 17.61
N ASN A 354 8.21 6.95 16.84
CA ASN A 354 9.44 7.78 16.78
C ASN A 354 10.69 6.93 16.51
N LEU A 355 10.60 5.95 15.61
CA LEU A 355 11.75 5.12 15.24
C LEU A 355 12.73 5.96 14.41
N PRO A 356 14.06 5.82 14.64
CA PRO A 356 15.06 6.56 13.88
C PRO A 356 14.94 6.26 12.38
N ALA A 357 15.19 7.29 11.57
CA ALA A 357 15.19 7.17 10.12
C ALA A 357 16.23 6.12 9.68
N LEU A 358 15.95 5.44 8.57
CA LEU A 358 16.95 4.58 7.93
C LEU A 358 18.11 5.46 7.45
N GLU A 359 19.26 5.38 8.14
CA GLU A 359 20.54 5.96 7.72
C GLU A 359 20.85 5.58 6.28
N GLU A 360 21.35 6.54 5.50
CA GLU A 360 21.83 6.34 4.13
C GLU A 360 22.83 5.18 4.09
N PRO A 361 22.84 4.34 3.03
CA PRO A 361 23.92 3.38 2.88
C PRO A 361 25.24 4.14 2.98
N PRO A 362 26.25 3.62 3.68
CA PRO A 362 27.55 4.27 3.72
C PRO A 362 28.00 4.50 2.26
N GLU A 363 28.46 5.71 1.94
CA GLU A 363 29.18 5.98 0.70
C GLU A 363 30.39 5.03 0.71
N GLU A 364 30.28 3.91 0.01
CA GLU A 364 31.45 3.10 -0.31
C GLU A 364 32.34 4.01 -1.13
N ALA A 365 33.48 4.39 -0.56
CA ALA A 365 34.42 5.34 -1.15
C ALA A 365 34.61 4.97 -2.63
N GLU A 366 34.33 5.92 -3.52
CA GLU A 366 34.53 5.80 -4.96
C GLU A 366 35.97 5.31 -5.19
N GLU A 367 36.15 4.01 -5.38
CA GLU A 367 37.35 3.49 -6.00
C GLU A 367 37.24 3.94 -7.45
N ILE A 368 37.81 5.11 -7.73
CA ILE A 368 37.97 5.63 -9.08
C ILE A 368 38.80 4.59 -9.82
N ILE A 369 38.12 3.68 -10.52
CA ILE A 369 38.77 2.74 -11.42
C ILE A 369 39.43 3.61 -12.50
N ASP A 370 40.76 3.74 -12.45
CA ASP A 370 41.52 4.40 -13.51
C ASP A 370 41.46 3.52 -14.76
N TYR A 371 40.48 3.82 -15.62
CA TYR A 371 40.23 3.13 -16.89
C TYR A 371 41.42 3.20 -17.86
N LYS A 372 42.49 3.94 -17.55
CA LYS A 372 43.73 3.93 -18.33
C LYS A 372 44.56 2.64 -18.14
N ALA A 373 44.37 1.90 -17.05
CA ALA A 373 45.19 0.72 -16.75
C ALA A 373 44.75 -0.57 -17.48
N SER A 374 43.54 -0.61 -18.04
CA SER A 374 42.98 -1.84 -18.64
C SER A 374 43.18 -2.00 -20.15
N GLN A 375 43.82 -1.04 -20.84
CA GLN A 375 44.21 -1.19 -22.24
C GLN A 375 45.68 -1.57 -22.35
N LYS A 376 45.98 -2.86 -22.21
CA LYS A 376 47.23 -3.42 -22.78
C LYS A 376 47.13 -3.34 -24.30
N ILE A 377 47.86 -2.40 -24.88
CA ILE A 377 48.13 -2.34 -26.32
C ILE A 377 48.77 -3.68 -26.72
N ILE A 378 48.12 -4.44 -27.58
CA ILE A 378 48.77 -5.54 -28.31
C ILE A 378 49.66 -4.85 -29.36
N PRO A 379 51.00 -4.95 -29.30
CA PRO A 379 51.81 -4.45 -30.39
C PRO A 379 51.51 -5.29 -31.64
N LEU A 380 51.10 -4.64 -32.74
CA LEU A 380 51.15 -5.26 -34.06
C LEU A 380 52.62 -5.45 -34.41
N THR A 381 53.13 -6.68 -34.30
CA THR A 381 54.36 -7.09 -34.97
C THR A 381 54.07 -7.13 -36.47
N HIS A 382 54.71 -6.23 -37.21
CA HIS A 382 54.78 -6.31 -38.67
C HIS A 382 55.62 -7.55 -39.02
N GLU A 383 54.98 -8.62 -39.51
CA GLU A 383 55.67 -9.68 -40.24
C GLU A 383 55.62 -9.34 -41.73
N THR A 384 56.78 -8.95 -42.24
CA THR A 384 57.06 -8.79 -43.68
C THR A 384 57.38 -10.17 -44.23
N HIS A 385 56.74 -10.55 -45.34
CA HIS A 385 57.01 -11.79 -46.06
C HIS A 385 58.49 -11.94 -46.46
N GLU A 386 59.06 -13.11 -46.23
CA GLU A 386 60.11 -13.73 -47.06
C GLU A 386 60.19 -15.25 -46.73
N GLU A 387 59.84 -16.11 -47.70
CA GLU A 387 60.36 -17.49 -47.81
C GLU A 387 61.81 -17.40 -48.35
N PRO A 388 62.76 -18.35 -48.09
CA PRO A 388 62.55 -19.80 -48.21
C PRO A 388 63.41 -20.75 -47.31
N GLU A 389 63.06 -22.04 -47.42
CA GLU A 389 63.89 -23.28 -47.45
C GLU A 389 64.84 -23.76 -46.31
N GLU A 390 64.80 -25.10 -46.17
CA GLU A 390 65.78 -26.07 -45.67
C GLU A 390 66.04 -26.27 -44.15
N ASP A 391 65.45 -27.37 -43.67
CA ASP A 391 66.08 -28.59 -43.13
C ASP A 391 67.08 -28.56 -41.94
N SER A 392 67.00 -29.67 -41.20
CA SER A 392 67.99 -30.24 -40.29
C SER A 392 67.99 -29.89 -38.78
N THR A 393 67.37 -30.82 -38.04
CA THR A 393 68.00 -31.62 -36.97
C THR A 393 68.38 -31.04 -35.59
N PHE A 394 68.30 -31.98 -34.62
CA PHE A 394 68.96 -32.07 -33.31
C PHE A 394 68.45 -31.18 -32.15
N PHE A 395 67.63 -31.74 -31.25
CA PHE A 395 68.06 -32.40 -29.99
C PHE A 395 69.00 -31.55 -29.10
N ARG A 396 68.49 -31.08 -27.95
CA ARG A 396 68.68 -31.78 -26.65
C ARG A 396 68.04 -31.04 -25.47
N ARG A 397 67.32 -31.87 -24.67
CA ARG A 397 67.34 -32.02 -23.21
C ARG A 397 67.41 -30.72 -22.39
N GLY A 398 66.43 -30.45 -21.54
CA GLY A 398 65.93 -31.35 -20.49
C GLY A 398 66.49 -30.84 -19.16
N ILE A 399 65.72 -30.70 -18.09
CA ILE A 399 65.22 -31.76 -17.19
C ILE A 399 64.31 -31.00 -16.20
N ARG A 400 63.01 -31.34 -16.07
CA ARG A 400 62.43 -32.31 -15.10
C ARG A 400 62.64 -31.85 -13.64
N ALA A 401 61.70 -31.96 -12.70
CA ALA A 401 60.55 -32.83 -12.52
C ALA A 401 59.67 -32.19 -11.39
N SER A 402 58.48 -32.62 -10.99
CA SER A 402 57.79 -33.91 -11.10
C SER A 402 56.35 -33.66 -10.57
N THR A 403 55.28 -33.98 -11.30
CA THR A 403 54.38 -35.16 -11.11
C THR A 403 53.62 -35.19 -9.78
N THR A 404 52.32 -35.52 -9.72
CA THR A 404 51.58 -36.66 -10.31
C THR A 404 50.06 -36.36 -10.24
N ALA A 405 49.28 -36.49 -11.32
CA ALA A 405 48.65 -37.70 -11.91
C ALA A 405 47.43 -38.21 -11.08
N LYS A 406 46.25 -38.56 -11.64
CA LYS A 406 45.88 -39.34 -12.85
C LYS A 406 44.44 -38.96 -13.29
N THR A 407 44.12 -38.57 -14.53
CA THR A 407 44.00 -39.28 -15.85
C THR A 407 42.82 -40.25 -16.01
N GLY A 408 42.02 -40.03 -17.06
CA GLY A 408 41.10 -41.01 -17.66
C GLY A 408 40.04 -40.42 -18.62
N GLU A 409 40.45 -39.84 -19.75
CA GLU A 409 39.61 -39.52 -20.93
C GLU A 409 39.05 -40.78 -21.64
N PRO A 410 38.31 -40.72 -22.79
CA PRO A 410 37.54 -39.64 -23.45
C PRO A 410 36.12 -40.10 -23.91
N PHE A 411 35.21 -39.20 -24.32
CA PHE A 411 34.42 -39.43 -25.55
C PHE A 411 33.68 -38.20 -26.08
N ILE A 412 33.64 -38.15 -27.41
CA ILE A 412 33.11 -37.18 -28.37
C ILE A 412 31.65 -36.74 -28.07
N ALA A 413 31.41 -35.43 -28.19
CA ALA A 413 30.08 -34.83 -28.13
C ALA A 413 29.32 -35.01 -29.46
N HIS A 414 28.15 -35.65 -29.41
CA HIS A 414 27.16 -35.64 -30.48
C HIS A 414 25.93 -34.82 -30.08
N GLU A 415 25.52 -34.00 -31.03
CA GLU A 415 24.27 -33.25 -31.18
C GLU A 415 23.02 -34.13 -30.99
N SER A 416 21.98 -33.63 -30.32
CA SER A 416 20.61 -34.19 -30.42
C SER A 416 19.55 -33.24 -29.84
N THR A 417 18.92 -32.52 -30.76
CA THR A 417 17.49 -32.17 -30.86
C THR A 417 16.56 -32.45 -29.66
N ALA A 418 15.84 -31.39 -29.28
CA ALA A 418 14.68 -31.40 -28.40
C ALA A 418 13.55 -32.32 -28.90
N LYS A 419 13.02 -33.15 -28.00
CA LYS A 419 11.76 -33.88 -28.17
C LYS A 419 10.72 -33.39 -27.17
N THR A 420 9.65 -32.86 -27.73
CA THR A 420 8.30 -32.75 -27.20
C THR A 420 7.84 -34.11 -26.64
N HIS A 421 7.27 -34.13 -25.44
CA HIS A 421 6.52 -35.30 -24.94
C HIS A 421 5.06 -34.97 -24.72
N GLU A 422 4.25 -35.83 -25.33
CA GLU A 422 2.79 -35.87 -25.42
C GLU A 422 2.08 -36.12 -24.09
N LYS A 423 0.82 -35.69 -24.06
CA LYS A 423 -0.23 -36.13 -23.14
C LYS A 423 -0.60 -37.60 -23.39
N THR A 424 -0.38 -38.43 -22.39
CA THR A 424 -1.15 -39.64 -22.05
C THR A 424 -1.29 -39.60 -20.53
N GLY A 425 -2.33 -40.03 -19.82
CA GLY A 425 -3.36 -41.04 -19.99
C GLY A 425 -3.83 -41.32 -18.54
N GLY A 426 -5.12 -41.58 -18.33
CA GLY A 426 -5.77 -41.48 -17.03
C GLY A 426 -5.29 -42.44 -15.94
N TYR A 427 -5.36 -41.95 -14.69
CA TYR A 427 -5.55 -42.77 -13.50
C TYR A 427 -6.67 -42.15 -12.66
N ALA A 428 -7.77 -42.90 -12.54
CA ALA A 428 -8.88 -42.60 -11.66
C ALA A 428 -8.43 -42.80 -10.20
N HIS A 429 -8.25 -41.71 -9.47
CA HIS A 429 -8.19 -41.73 -8.01
C HIS A 429 -9.57 -41.45 -7.44
N THR A 430 -10.26 -42.51 -7.01
CA THR A 430 -11.41 -42.42 -6.11
C THR A 430 -10.97 -41.77 -4.80
N LYS A 431 -11.17 -40.46 -4.68
CA LYS A 431 -11.04 -39.75 -3.40
C LYS A 431 -12.25 -40.10 -2.54
N PRO A 432 -12.08 -40.52 -1.28
CA PRO A 432 -13.19 -40.63 -0.36
C PRO A 432 -13.80 -39.25 -0.09
N PRO A 433 -15.10 -39.14 0.18
CA PRO A 433 -15.77 -37.86 0.38
C PRO A 433 -15.23 -37.23 1.67
N LYS A 434 -14.46 -36.14 1.54
CA LYS A 434 -14.10 -35.31 2.69
C LYS A 434 -15.32 -34.48 3.10
N SER A 435 -16.04 -34.99 4.08
CA SER A 435 -17.02 -34.25 4.85
C SER A 435 -16.33 -33.18 5.71
N THR A 436 -16.37 -31.93 5.27
CA THR A 436 -16.55 -30.70 6.09
C THR A 436 -16.40 -29.52 5.14
N HIS A 437 -17.43 -28.69 5.01
CA HIS A 437 -17.33 -27.42 4.31
C HIS A 437 -16.36 -26.51 5.09
N GLU A 438 -15.06 -26.53 4.75
CA GLU A 438 -14.14 -25.48 5.18
C GLU A 438 -14.58 -24.16 4.53
N THR A 439 -15.03 -23.23 5.36
CA THR A 439 -15.31 -21.86 4.95
C THR A 439 -14.03 -21.19 4.43
N THR A 440 -14.17 -20.21 3.54
CA THR A 440 -13.04 -19.42 3.02
C THR A 440 -12.23 -18.78 4.16
N GLU A 441 -12.92 -18.39 5.23
CA GLU A 441 -12.32 -17.82 6.45
C GLU A 441 -11.45 -18.83 7.21
N MET A 442 -11.89 -20.09 7.36
CA MET A 442 -11.07 -21.14 7.97
C MET A 442 -9.80 -21.43 7.16
N ARG A 443 -9.87 -21.38 5.81
CA ARG A 443 -8.68 -21.55 4.96
C ARG A 443 -7.70 -20.40 5.12
N ALA A 444 -8.20 -19.16 5.18
CA ALA A 444 -7.37 -17.98 5.42
C ALA A 444 -6.69 -18.04 6.80
N ALA A 445 -7.43 -18.40 7.84
CA ALA A 445 -6.89 -18.57 9.19
C ALA A 445 -5.80 -19.66 9.26
N LYS A 446 -6.00 -20.82 8.61
CA LYS A 446 -4.96 -21.87 8.51
C LYS A 446 -3.71 -21.40 7.77
N GLN A 447 -3.87 -20.62 6.70
CA GLN A 447 -2.73 -20.05 5.97
C GLN A 447 -1.95 -19.05 6.83
N ARG A 448 -2.65 -18.17 7.56
CA ARG A 448 -2.04 -17.21 8.49
C ARG A 448 -1.31 -17.92 9.62
N LEU A 449 -1.92 -18.93 10.25
CA LEU A 449 -1.27 -19.75 11.28
C LEU A 449 0.02 -20.40 10.76
N LYS A 450 0.00 -20.99 9.56
CA LYS A 450 1.18 -21.59 8.92
C LYS A 450 2.30 -20.56 8.70
N MET A 451 1.94 -19.34 8.28
CA MET A 451 2.90 -18.25 8.06
C MET A 451 3.60 -17.84 9.37
N TYR A 452 2.84 -17.66 10.46
CA TYR A 452 3.41 -17.27 11.75
C TYR A 452 4.25 -18.39 12.38
N LYS A 453 3.85 -19.66 12.26
CA LYS A 453 4.69 -20.81 12.67
C LYS A 453 6.01 -20.85 11.91
N LYS A 454 6.00 -20.58 10.60
CA LYS A 454 7.24 -20.49 9.79
C LYS A 454 8.13 -19.34 10.25
N LYS A 455 7.56 -18.14 10.45
CA LYS A 455 8.29 -16.97 10.95
C LYS A 455 8.91 -17.21 12.33
N LEU A 456 8.17 -17.84 13.25
CA LEU A 456 8.67 -18.22 14.57
C LEU A 456 9.90 -19.14 14.46
N GLY A 457 9.87 -20.13 13.57
CA GLY A 457 11.01 -21.01 13.31
C GLY A 457 12.25 -20.24 12.85
N THR A 458 12.08 -19.32 11.90
CA THR A 458 13.18 -18.47 11.40
C THR A 458 13.75 -17.57 12.51
N GLN A 459 12.90 -16.97 13.35
CA GLN A 459 13.36 -16.11 14.45
C GLN A 459 14.04 -16.90 15.57
N LYS A 460 13.55 -18.11 15.89
CA LYS A 460 14.23 -19.00 16.86
C LYS A 460 15.59 -19.47 16.34
N GLN A 461 15.71 -19.76 15.05
CA GLN A 461 17.01 -20.08 14.45
C GLN A 461 17.97 -18.88 14.50
N LYS A 462 17.47 -17.68 14.20
CA LYS A 462 18.25 -16.45 14.32
C LYS A 462 18.68 -16.17 15.76
N ALA A 463 17.81 -16.41 16.74
CA ALA A 463 18.13 -16.30 18.15
C ALA A 463 19.26 -17.27 18.55
N ARG A 464 19.19 -18.53 18.11
CA ARG A 464 20.27 -19.52 18.35
C ARG A 464 21.61 -19.13 17.73
N ILE A 465 21.59 -18.51 16.54
CA ILE A 465 22.80 -18.00 15.89
C ILE A 465 23.38 -16.83 16.69
N GLN A 466 22.54 -15.88 17.12
CA GLN A 466 22.95 -14.75 17.95
C GLN A 466 23.52 -15.19 19.30
N GLU A 467 22.87 -16.15 19.95
CA GLU A 467 23.34 -16.72 21.22
C GLU A 467 24.70 -17.43 21.05
N ARG A 468 24.93 -18.13 19.93
CA ARG A 468 26.24 -18.75 19.62
C ARG A 468 27.33 -17.74 19.29
N GLU A 469 27.00 -16.68 18.55
CA GLU A 469 27.99 -15.69 18.08
C GLU A 469 28.30 -14.62 19.12
N LYS A 470 27.30 -14.21 19.91
CA LYS A 470 27.36 -13.04 20.79
C LYS A 470 27.03 -13.33 22.25
N GLY A 471 26.66 -14.56 22.60
CA GLY A 471 26.30 -14.96 23.96
C GLY A 471 24.92 -14.47 24.43
N GLU A 472 24.29 -13.54 23.71
CA GLU A 472 23.00 -12.94 24.08
C GLU A 472 22.07 -12.78 22.87
N ILE A 473 20.78 -12.97 23.10
CA ILE A 473 19.74 -12.75 22.10
C ILE A 473 19.36 -11.27 22.11
N THR A 474 19.41 -10.62 20.94
CA THR A 474 19.03 -9.21 20.85
C THR A 474 17.56 -9.00 21.21
N LEU A 475 17.25 -7.91 21.93
CA LEU A 475 15.88 -7.56 22.35
C LEU A 475 14.88 -7.59 21.19
N ARG A 476 15.31 -7.16 20.00
CA ARG A 476 14.50 -7.17 18.77
C ARG A 476 14.13 -8.59 18.32
N THR A 477 15.06 -9.54 18.40
CA THR A 477 14.78 -10.95 18.05
C THR A 477 13.84 -11.58 19.08
N GLN A 478 14.03 -11.27 20.37
CA GLN A 478 13.14 -11.74 21.44
C GLN A 478 11.71 -11.23 21.27
N GLN A 479 11.53 -9.92 21.07
CA GLN A 479 10.22 -9.32 20.80
C GLN A 479 9.55 -9.88 19.54
N ALA A 480 10.33 -10.23 18.50
CA ALA A 480 9.80 -10.86 17.30
C ALA A 480 9.34 -12.31 17.57
N ILE A 481 9.99 -13.04 18.48
CA ILE A 481 9.55 -14.37 18.91
C ILE A 481 8.24 -14.26 19.67
N ASP A 482 8.15 -13.35 20.65
CA ASP A 482 6.98 -13.17 21.51
C ASP A 482 5.75 -12.73 20.70
N ASN A 483 5.92 -11.78 19.77
CA ASN A 483 4.86 -11.34 18.89
C ASN A 483 4.37 -12.47 17.97
N ASN A 484 5.27 -13.27 17.38
CA ASN A 484 4.86 -14.41 16.56
C ASN A 484 4.13 -15.49 17.37
N LEU A 485 4.46 -15.68 18.65
CA LEU A 485 3.75 -16.58 19.56
C LEU A 485 2.31 -16.08 19.83
N ALA A 486 2.15 -14.79 20.14
CA ALA A 486 0.82 -14.19 20.36
C ALA A 486 -0.09 -14.32 19.13
N TRP A 487 0.46 -14.14 17.92
CA TRP A 487 -0.30 -14.37 16.69
C TRP A 487 -0.66 -15.84 16.47
N ILE A 488 0.22 -16.77 16.83
CA ILE A 488 -0.09 -18.21 16.74
C ILE A 488 -1.24 -18.57 17.67
N GLU A 489 -1.20 -18.09 18.92
CA GLU A 489 -2.27 -18.30 19.91
C GLU A 489 -3.60 -17.72 19.42
N HIS A 490 -3.60 -16.47 18.95
CA HIS A 490 -4.80 -15.85 18.37
C HIS A 490 -5.41 -16.67 17.23
N TRP A 491 -4.60 -17.14 16.27
CA TRP A 491 -5.11 -17.91 15.13
C TRP A 491 -5.49 -19.36 15.52
N GLU A 492 -4.89 -19.93 16.56
CA GLU A 492 -5.31 -21.20 17.14
C GLU A 492 -6.66 -21.06 17.84
N ASP A 493 -6.89 -19.97 18.57
CA ASP A 493 -8.18 -19.65 19.18
C ASP A 493 -9.27 -19.39 18.14
N VAL A 494 -8.97 -18.69 17.04
CA VAL A 494 -9.92 -18.50 15.93
C VAL A 494 -10.30 -19.84 15.28
N LEU A 495 -9.36 -20.79 15.18
CA LEU A 495 -9.61 -22.11 14.61
C LEU A 495 -10.31 -23.07 15.58
N ASN A 496 -10.12 -22.90 16.90
CA ASN A 496 -10.72 -23.73 17.96
C ASN A 496 -12.07 -23.17 18.46
N GLY A 497 -12.27 -21.85 18.38
CA GLY A 497 -13.46 -21.10 18.81
C GLY A 497 -14.62 -21.15 17.82
N GLY A 498 -14.42 -21.72 16.62
CA GLY A 498 -15.50 -22.09 15.70
C GLY A 498 -16.34 -23.30 16.14
N SER A 499 -16.00 -23.94 17.27
CA SER A 499 -16.75 -25.04 17.87
C SER A 499 -16.84 -24.92 19.40
N GLY A 500 -17.25 -23.75 19.91
CA GLY A 500 -17.57 -23.62 21.32
C GLY A 500 -17.58 -22.19 21.82
N THR A 501 -18.76 -21.61 21.86
CA THR A 501 -19.12 -20.57 22.83
C THR A 501 -18.56 -20.92 24.21
N ARG A 502 -17.68 -20.08 24.76
CA ARG A 502 -17.45 -20.06 26.21
C ARG A 502 -18.21 -18.87 26.80
N LYS A 503 -19.10 -19.25 27.71
CA LYS A 503 -19.72 -18.43 28.75
C LYS A 503 -18.65 -17.85 29.68
#